data_AF-A0A017H3N0-F1
#
_entry.id   AF-A0A017H3N0-F1
#
_cell.length_a   1.000
_cell.length_b   1.000
_cell.length_c   1.000
_cell.angle_alpha   90.00
_cell.angle_beta   90.00
_cell.angle_gamma   90.00
#
_symmetry.space_group_name_H-M   'P 1'
#
loop_
_entity.id
_entity.type
_entity.pdbx_description
1 polymer ?
#
loop_
_entity_poly.entity_id
_entity_poly.type
_entity_poly.pdbx_seq_one_letter_code
_entity_poly.pdbx_strand_id
1 'polypeptide(L)'
;MKIIIEEKVKKYMEKNQISALVIEMTPVGCSCVGIHKHAEPSYLEKDRIEEYQNTKTHVQYLLEKNLVFIEKTLLPCEEIVVLGTHNPFNKKIYLHCEIK
;
A
#
# COMPACT_ATOMS: atom_id res chain seq x y z
N MET A 1 7.62 9.50 11.57
CA MET A 1 6.63 8.53 11.09
C MET A 1 7.31 7.20 10.83
N LYS A 2 6.84 6.15 11.49
CA LYS A 2 7.32 4.76 11.39
C LYS A 2 6.27 3.94 10.65
N ILE A 3 6.68 3.15 9.67
CA ILE A 3 5.75 2.27 8.91
C ILE A 3 6.05 0.83 9.32
N ILE A 4 5.04 0.14 9.85
CA ILE A 4 5.14 -1.27 10.25
C ILE A 4 4.25 -2.09 9.32
N ILE A 5 4.80 -3.12 8.70
CA ILE A 5 4.04 -4.07 7.89
C ILE A 5 4.02 -5.41 8.62
N GLU A 6 2.83 -5.95 8.89
CA GLU A 6 2.68 -7.28 9.49
C GLU A 6 3.36 -8.37 8.65
N GLU A 7 3.95 -9.36 9.32
CA GLU A 7 4.67 -10.46 8.67
C GLU A 7 3.83 -11.22 7.64
N LYS A 8 2.55 -11.47 7.94
CA LYS A 8 1.62 -12.11 7.00
C LYS A 8 1.36 -11.25 5.75
N VAL A 9 1.37 -9.94 5.89
CA VAL A 9 1.22 -8.99 4.77
C VAL A 9 2.49 -9.00 3.93
N LYS A 10 3.67 -8.98 4.55
CA LYS A 10 4.96 -9.10 3.82
C LYS A 10 4.99 -10.36 2.95
N LYS A 11 4.67 -11.51 3.53
CA LYS A 11 4.60 -12.80 2.81
C LYS A 11 3.58 -12.77 1.66
N TYR A 12 2.45 -12.11 1.89
CA TYR A 12 1.42 -11.96 0.86
C TYR A 12 1.88 -11.03 -0.27
N MET A 13 2.52 -9.91 0.03
CA MET A 13 3.07 -8.99 -0.96
C MET A 13 4.11 -9.69 -1.83
N GLU A 14 5.05 -10.42 -1.22
CA GLU A 14 6.06 -11.19 -1.93
C GLU A 14 5.42 -12.24 -2.84
N LYS A 15 4.49 -13.06 -2.30
CA LYS A 15 3.80 -14.10 -3.07
C LYS A 15 3.03 -13.56 -4.27
N ASN A 16 2.42 -12.38 -4.14
CA ASN A 16 1.58 -11.77 -5.18
C ASN A 16 2.30 -10.70 -6.00
N GLN A 17 3.64 -10.58 -5.87
CA GLN A 17 4.45 -9.61 -6.60
C GLN A 17 3.97 -8.15 -6.44
N ILE A 18 3.46 -7.82 -5.25
CA ILE A 18 3.11 -6.44 -4.87
C ILE A 18 4.42 -5.72 -4.55
N SER A 19 4.75 -4.72 -5.36
CA SER A 19 6.02 -3.98 -5.27
C SER A 19 5.88 -2.61 -4.63
N ALA A 20 4.66 -2.09 -4.53
CA ALA A 20 4.42 -0.83 -3.86
C ALA A 20 3.13 -0.85 -3.03
N LEU A 21 3.06 0.05 -2.05
CA LEU A 21 1.88 0.36 -1.27
C LEU A 21 1.52 1.83 -1.45
N VAL A 22 0.22 2.11 -1.50
CA VAL A 22 -0.32 3.47 -1.44
C VAL A 22 -1.14 3.58 -0.17
N ILE A 23 -0.87 4.62 0.61
CA ILE A 23 -1.52 4.94 1.86
C ILE A 23 -2.21 6.29 1.71
N GLU A 24 -3.54 6.28 1.80
CA GLU A 24 -4.39 7.43 1.53
C GLU A 24 -5.39 7.63 2.66
N MET A 25 -5.80 8.88 2.88
CA MET A 25 -6.94 9.18 3.74
C MET A 25 -8.24 8.97 2.97
N THR A 26 -9.17 8.28 3.61
CA THR A 26 -10.55 8.12 3.15
C THR A 26 -11.51 8.71 4.18
N PRO A 27 -12.78 8.98 3.82
CA PRO A 27 -13.77 9.48 4.78
C PRO A 27 -13.99 8.60 6.01
N VAL A 28 -13.60 7.32 5.95
CA VAL A 28 -13.78 6.32 7.01
C VAL A 28 -12.48 5.96 7.74
N GLY A 29 -11.37 6.66 7.44
CA GLY A 29 -10.06 6.41 8.05
C GLY A 29 -8.94 6.25 7.02
N CYS A 30 -7.92 5.48 7.36
CA CYS A 30 -6.77 5.23 6.48
C CYS A 30 -6.98 3.99 5.61
N SER A 31 -6.69 4.12 4.31
CA SER A 31 -6.71 3.00 3.36
C SER A 31 -5.30 2.67 2.91
N CYS A 32 -5.07 1.38 2.65
CA CYS A 32 -3.82 0.88 2.11
C CYS A 32 -4.05 -0.08 0.95
N VAL A 33 -3.47 0.25 -0.20
CA VAL A 33 -3.66 -0.48 -1.45
C VAL A 33 -2.32 -0.96 -1.98
N GLY A 34 -2.23 -2.24 -2.36
CA GLY A 34 -1.06 -2.81 -3.02
C GLY A 34 -1.05 -2.53 -4.52
N ILE A 35 0.12 -2.14 -5.05
CA ILE A 35 0.38 -2.01 -6.48
C ILE A 35 1.34 -3.11 -6.90
N HIS A 36 0.96 -3.84 -7.95
CA HIS A 36 1.80 -4.83 -8.60
C HIS A 36 2.80 -4.16 -9.55
N LYS A 37 4.02 -4.70 -9.63
CA LYS A 37 5.06 -4.18 -10.55
C LYS A 37 4.68 -4.38 -12.02
N HIS A 38 3.91 -5.43 -12.28
CA HIS A 38 3.32 -5.71 -13.57
C HIS A 38 1.81 -5.66 -13.44
N ALA A 39 1.20 -4.79 -14.25
CA ALA A 39 -0.23 -4.79 -14.46
C ALA A 39 -0.66 -6.11 -15.09
N GLU A 40 -1.06 -7.07 -14.26
CA GLU A 40 -2.09 -8.01 -14.69
C GLU A 40 -3.44 -7.42 -14.25
N PRO A 41 -4.33 -7.06 -15.19
CA PRO A 41 -4.33 -7.47 -16.61
C PRO A 41 -3.82 -6.38 -17.57
N SER A 42 -3.46 -6.80 -18.78
CA SER A 42 -2.94 -5.99 -19.89
C SER A 42 -3.80 -4.81 -20.37
N TYR A 43 -5.01 -4.62 -19.83
CA TYR A 43 -5.86 -3.46 -20.10
C TYR A 43 -5.55 -2.25 -19.20
N LEU A 44 -4.76 -2.43 -18.13
CA LEU A 44 -4.26 -1.30 -17.35
C LEU A 44 -3.11 -0.68 -18.14
N GLU A 45 -3.45 0.22 -19.06
CA GLU A 45 -2.53 0.93 -19.97
C GLU A 45 -1.51 1.82 -19.26
N LYS A 46 -1.58 1.97 -17.92
CA LYS A 46 -0.78 2.93 -17.15
C LYS A 46 0.00 2.26 -16.03
N ASP A 47 1.30 2.55 -15.97
CA ASP A 47 2.14 2.24 -14.84
C ASP A 47 1.71 3.10 -13.64
N ARG A 48 1.01 2.48 -12.70
CA ARG A 48 0.53 3.19 -11.50
C ARG A 48 1.68 3.66 -10.61
N ILE A 49 2.83 2.97 -10.60
CA ILE A 49 3.99 3.41 -9.79
C ILE A 49 4.52 4.73 -10.36
N GLU A 50 4.67 4.81 -11.68
CA GLU A 50 5.09 6.04 -12.36
C GLU A 50 4.10 7.19 -12.13
N GLU A 51 2.80 6.90 -12.11
CA GLU A 51 1.76 7.88 -11.77
C GLU A 51 2.00 8.49 -10.38
N TYR A 52 2.17 7.66 -9.34
CA TYR A 52 2.40 8.15 -7.98
C TYR A 52 3.73 8.88 -7.82
N GLN A 53 4.79 8.44 -8.51
CA GLN A 53 6.09 9.12 -8.53
C GLN A 53 6.01 10.54 -9.08
N ASN A 54 5.15 10.77 -10.08
CA ASN A 54 4.96 12.06 -10.72
C ASN A 54 3.93 12.95 -10.02
N THR A 55 3.15 12.41 -9.07
CA THR A 55 2.18 13.21 -8.33
C THR A 55 2.82 14.10 -7.27
N LYS A 56 2.31 15.32 -7.12
CA LYS A 56 2.70 16.22 -6.03
C LYS A 56 1.97 15.95 -4.72
N THR A 57 0.96 15.08 -4.73
CA THR A 57 0.07 14.79 -3.59
C THR A 57 0.62 13.71 -2.68
N HIS A 58 1.58 12.90 -3.11
CA HIS A 58 2.17 11.83 -2.32
C HIS A 58 3.63 12.12 -1.96
N VAL A 59 4.10 11.48 -0.88
CA VAL A 59 5.50 11.37 -0.49
C VAL A 59 5.92 9.93 -0.63
N GLN A 60 7.05 9.70 -1.28
CA GLN A 60 7.61 8.36 -1.48
C GLN A 60 8.57 7.99 -0.34
N TYR A 61 8.42 6.77 0.17
CA TYR A 61 9.32 6.11 1.10
C TYR A 61 9.80 4.79 0.50
N LEU A 62 11.04 4.41 0.81
CA LEU A 62 11.56 3.08 0.51
C LEU A 62 11.60 2.28 1.82
N LEU A 63 10.79 1.22 1.90
CA LEU A 63 10.76 0.33 3.05
C LEU A 63 11.22 -1.06 2.63
N GLU A 64 12.40 -1.44 3.09
CA GLU A 64 13.09 -2.67 2.66
C GLU A 64 13.24 -2.72 1.13
N LYS A 65 12.39 -3.50 0.45
CA LYS A 65 12.36 -3.66 -1.02
C LYS A 65 11.11 -3.08 -1.68
N ASN A 66 10.18 -2.53 -0.89
CA ASN A 66 8.89 -2.03 -1.37
C ASN A 66 8.86 -0.50 -1.36
N LEU A 67 8.27 0.08 -2.41
CA LEU A 67 7.94 1.50 -2.42
C LEU A 67 6.66 1.73 -1.61
N VAL A 68 6.63 2.79 -0.80
CA VAL A 68 5.43 3.19 -0.06
C VAL A 68 5.14 4.65 -0.38
N PHE A 69 3.99 4.92 -0.97
CA PHE A 69 3.50 6.25 -1.28
C PHE A 69 2.47 6.65 -0.21
N ILE A 70 2.66 7.81 0.40
CA ILE A 70 1.77 8.31 1.47
C ILE A 70 1.23 9.67 1.06
N GLU A 71 -0.08 9.82 1.10
CA GLU A 71 -0.76 11.08 0.79
C GLU A 71 -0.31 12.20 1.76
N LYS A 72 0.01 13.38 1.24
CA LYS A 72 0.50 14.52 2.04
C LYS A 72 -0.54 15.09 3.00
N THR A 73 -1.81 14.88 2.70
CA THR A 73 -2.96 15.33 3.52
C THR A 73 -3.22 14.38 4.69
N LEU A 74 -2.52 13.24 4.76
CA LEU A 74 -2.61 12.31 5.86
C LEU A 74 -2.19 13.04 7.16
N LEU A 75 -3.03 12.91 8.20
CA LEU A 75 -2.81 13.59 9.46
C LEU A 75 -1.43 13.23 10.05
N PRO A 76 -0.76 14.17 10.73
CA PRO A 76 0.52 13.88 11.39
C PRO A 76 0.36 12.69 12.32
N CYS A 77 1.15 11.64 12.09
CA CYS A 77 1.12 10.43 12.87
C CYS A 77 2.54 9.92 13.17
N GLU A 78 2.66 9.25 14.31
CA GLU A 78 3.93 8.68 14.73
C GLU A 78 4.14 7.34 14.04
N GLU A 79 3.07 6.54 13.89
CA GLU A 79 3.13 5.18 13.38
C GLU A 79 1.95 4.86 12.44
N ILE A 80 2.26 4.21 11.32
CA ILE A 80 1.27 3.61 10.42
C ILE A 80 1.52 2.11 10.40
N VAL A 81 0.49 1.33 10.72
CA VAL A 81 0.55 -0.13 10.71
C VAL A 81 -0.26 -0.67 9.54
N VAL A 82 0.41 -1.37 8.62
CA VAL A 82 -0.21 -2.08 7.49
C VAL A 82 -0.59 -3.48 7.93
N LEU A 83 -1.90 -3.72 7.95
CA LEU A 83 -2.53 -4.95 8.43
C LEU A 83 -3.15 -5.74 7.28
N GLY A 84 -3.34 -7.04 7.50
CA GLY A 84 -3.95 -7.95 6.52
C GLY A 84 -5.04 -8.84 7.12
N THR A 85 -6.26 -8.73 6.60
CA THR A 85 -7.37 -9.62 6.97
C THR A 85 -7.53 -10.72 5.94
N HIS A 86 -7.37 -11.98 6.37
CA HIS A 86 -7.60 -13.13 5.50
C HIS A 86 -9.09 -13.35 5.30
N ASN A 87 -9.52 -13.43 4.04
CA ASN A 87 -10.89 -13.82 3.71
C ASN A 87 -10.94 -15.32 3.40
N PRO A 88 -11.69 -16.10 4.19
CA PRO A 88 -11.72 -17.55 4.06
C PRO A 88 -12.41 -18.03 2.78
N PHE A 89 -13.26 -17.22 2.16
CA PHE A 89 -14.06 -17.61 1.00
C PHE A 89 -13.26 -17.51 -0.31
N ASN A 90 -12.54 -16.41 -0.50
CA ASN A 90 -11.77 -16.18 -1.73
C ASN A 90 -10.25 -16.35 -1.54
N LYS A 91 -9.81 -16.71 -0.32
CA LYS A 91 -8.41 -16.92 0.08
C LYS A 91 -7.50 -15.70 -0.15
N LYS A 92 -8.06 -14.50 -0.37
CA LYS A 92 -7.31 -13.25 -0.51
C LYS A 92 -7.04 -12.61 0.85
N ILE A 93 -6.02 -11.76 0.90
CA ILE A 93 -5.76 -10.89 2.04
C ILE A 93 -6.19 -9.47 1.66
N TYR A 94 -7.08 -8.90 2.47
CA TYR A 94 -7.49 -7.51 2.35
C TYR A 94 -6.54 -6.65 3.19
N LEU A 95 -5.84 -5.76 2.52
CA LEU A 95 -4.94 -4.80 3.14
C LEU A 95 -5.75 -3.64 3.72
N HIS A 96 -5.36 -3.20 4.89
CA HIS A 96 -5.89 -2.01 5.54
C HIS A 96 -4.79 -1.38 6.40
N CYS A 97 -4.98 -0.12 6.80
CA CYS A 97 -4.01 0.58 7.62
C CYS A 97 -4.63 1.19 8.85
N GLU A 98 -3.89 1.13 9.94
CA GLU A 98 -4.19 1.81 11.18
C GLU A 98 -3.16 2.91 11.41
N ILE A 99 -3.65 4.10 11.72
CA ILE A 99 -2.84 5.25 12.13
C ILE A 99 -2.83 5.29 13.65
N LYS A 100 -1.64 5.40 14.25
CA LYS A 100 -1.42 5.58 15.69
C LYS A 100 -0.70 6.89 15.99
#